data_AF-A0A7C7AGB4-F1
#
_entry.id   AF-A0A7C7AGB4-F1
#
_cell.length_a   1.000
_cell.length_b   1.000
_cell.length_c   1.000
_cell.angle_alpha   90.00
_cell.angle_beta   90.00
_cell.angle_gamma   90.00
#
_symmetry.space_group_name_H-M   'P 1'
#
loop_
_entity.id
_entity.type
_entity.pdbx_description
1 polymer ?
#
loop_
_entity_poly.entity_id
_entity_poly.type
_entity_poly.pdbx_seq_one_letter_code
_entity_poly.pdbx_strand_id
1 'polypeptide(L)'
;MYKEELAIISQAVLNEMEGYEFYKMAGDQAKTQGNKEAFMRLANEELKHAEYLKKLWTSLSNGGELKIEEILSSGIDIPSPEIYRWDKVDKAYATLAMSIYGIGMQMEKNSIDFYEDAKKKVSSESSLGLFDLLIKWEKIHLEQFTNQYQLLKEEWWAEQQFAPF
;
A
#
# COMPACT_ATOMS: atom_id res chain seq x y z
N MET A 1 -15.16 24.76 3.60
CA MET A 1 -14.23 24.56 4.73
C MET A 1 -13.99 23.06 4.83
N TYR A 2 -12.79 22.59 4.51
CA TYR A 2 -12.46 21.17 4.26
C TYR A 2 -12.38 20.29 5.54
N LYS A 3 -13.28 20.49 6.51
CA LYS A 3 -13.11 19.89 7.85
C LYS A 3 -13.16 18.36 7.81
N GLU A 4 -14.04 17.80 6.99
CA GLU A 4 -14.19 16.35 6.84
C GLU A 4 -13.02 15.77 6.03
N GLU A 5 -12.65 16.42 4.93
CA GLU A 5 -11.51 16.03 4.10
C GLU A 5 -10.20 16.03 4.88
N LEU A 6 -9.95 17.07 5.70
CA LEU A 6 -8.76 17.14 6.55
C LEU A 6 -8.72 16.02 7.58
N ALA A 7 -9.86 15.65 8.18
CA ALA A 7 -9.92 14.54 9.11
C ALA A 7 -9.62 13.20 8.42
N ILE A 8 -10.15 13.02 7.20
CA ILE A 8 -9.92 11.80 6.43
C ILE A 8 -8.48 11.71 5.95
N ILE A 9 -7.89 12.80 5.44
CA ILE A 9 -6.48 12.85 5.06
C ILE A 9 -5.59 12.57 6.29
N SER A 10 -5.97 13.05 7.49
CA SER A 10 -5.23 12.73 8.72
C SER A 10 -5.25 11.23 9.01
N GLN A 11 -6.41 10.58 8.85
CA GLN A 11 -6.53 9.13 9.03
C GLN A 11 -5.75 8.37 7.95
N ALA A 12 -5.80 8.82 6.69
CA ALA A 12 -5.01 8.26 5.61
C ALA A 12 -3.52 8.28 5.95
N VAL A 13 -2.99 9.43 6.42
CA VAL A 13 -1.59 9.53 6.88
C VAL A 13 -1.27 8.51 7.98
N LEU A 14 -2.18 8.27 8.92
CA LEU A 14 -1.97 7.27 9.96
C LEU A 14 -1.89 5.86 9.38
N ASN A 15 -2.80 5.51 8.46
CA ASN A 15 -2.80 4.20 7.81
C ASN A 15 -1.50 3.94 7.04
N GLU A 16 -1.03 4.90 6.25
CA GLU A 16 0.25 4.79 5.52
C GLU A 16 1.45 4.66 6.48
N MET A 17 1.44 5.38 7.61
CA MET A 17 2.50 5.25 8.61
C MET A 17 2.46 3.89 9.32
N GLU A 18 1.29 3.30 9.52
CA GLU A 18 1.15 1.92 10.01
C GLU A 18 1.69 0.91 9.00
N GLY A 19 1.40 1.10 7.70
CA GLY A 19 1.99 0.34 6.59
C GLY A 19 3.52 0.43 6.58
N TYR A 20 4.05 1.66 6.66
CA TYR A 20 5.49 1.92 6.74
C TYR A 20 6.16 1.13 7.87
N GLU A 21 5.66 1.25 9.10
CA GLU A 21 6.25 0.57 10.25
C GLU A 21 6.14 -0.95 10.13
N PHE A 22 5.02 -1.45 9.62
CA PHE A 22 4.82 -2.88 9.38
C PHE A 22 5.87 -3.43 8.40
N TYR A 23 6.00 -2.83 7.21
CA TYR A 23 6.96 -3.29 6.21
C TYR A 23 8.41 -3.05 6.63
N LYS A 24 8.69 -1.96 7.34
CA LYS A 24 10.02 -1.72 7.92
C LYS A 24 10.38 -2.81 8.92
N MET A 25 9.48 -3.17 9.83
CA MET A 25 9.67 -4.27 10.78
C MET A 25 9.87 -5.60 10.08
N ALA A 26 9.13 -5.87 9.01
CA ALA A 26 9.29 -7.06 8.17
C ALA A 26 10.68 -7.10 7.51
N GLY A 27 11.15 -5.97 6.98
CA GLY A 27 12.49 -5.81 6.41
C GLY A 27 13.61 -5.99 7.43
N ASP A 28 13.44 -5.45 8.65
CA ASP A 28 14.40 -5.59 9.76
C ASP A 28 14.51 -7.05 10.25
N GLN A 29 13.45 -7.84 10.12
CA GLN A 29 13.41 -9.26 10.49
C GLN A 29 13.79 -10.21 9.34
N ALA A 30 13.89 -9.70 8.12
CA ALA A 30 14.24 -10.48 6.94
C ALA A 30 15.66 -11.07 7.06
N LYS A 31 15.82 -12.32 6.62
CA LYS A 31 17.09 -13.07 6.75
C LYS A 31 17.93 -13.08 5.49
N THR A 32 17.36 -12.68 4.36
CA THR A 32 18.08 -12.50 3.11
C THR A 32 18.07 -11.02 2.72
N GLN A 33 19.12 -10.61 2.01
CA GLN A 33 19.24 -9.24 1.53
C GLN A 33 18.11 -8.90 0.53
N GLY A 34 17.75 -9.81 -0.37
CA GLY A 34 16.65 -9.61 -1.33
C GLY A 34 15.31 -9.34 -0.64
N ASN A 35 14.96 -10.13 0.38
CA ASN A 35 13.71 -9.98 1.14
C ASN A 35 13.69 -8.66 1.93
N LYS A 36 14.84 -8.30 2.54
CA LYS A 36 14.99 -7.02 3.22
C LYS A 36 14.77 -5.87 2.26
N GLU A 37 15.40 -5.90 1.09
CA GLU A 37 15.25 -4.86 0.09
C GLU A 37 13.81 -4.76 -0.42
N ALA A 38 13.12 -5.88 -0.64
CA ALA A 38 11.73 -5.87 -1.08
C ALA A 38 10.81 -5.22 -0.03
N PHE A 39 10.91 -5.60 1.24
CA PHE A 39 10.11 -4.98 2.31
C PHE A 39 10.48 -3.53 2.57
N MET A 40 11.76 -3.17 2.48
CA MET A 40 12.16 -1.77 2.61
C MET A 40 11.69 -0.93 1.43
N ARG A 41 11.56 -1.49 0.22
CA ARG A 41 10.94 -0.80 -0.92
C ARG A 41 9.47 -0.47 -0.62
N LEU A 42 8.71 -1.44 -0.11
CA LEU A 42 7.31 -1.24 0.33
C LEU A 42 7.21 -0.16 1.39
N ALA A 43 7.99 -0.27 2.47
CA ALA A 43 8.00 0.75 3.52
C ALA A 43 8.26 2.15 2.93
N ASN A 44 9.30 2.30 2.10
CA ASN A 44 9.62 3.59 1.51
C ASN A 44 8.55 4.13 0.57
N GLU A 45 7.67 3.28 0.04
CA GLU A 45 6.53 3.69 -0.76
C GLU A 45 5.41 4.27 0.10
N GLU A 46 4.99 3.54 1.14
CA GLU A 46 4.04 4.01 2.16
C GLU A 46 4.48 5.37 2.76
N LEU A 47 5.78 5.51 3.02
CA LEU A 47 6.33 6.76 3.53
C LEU A 47 6.14 7.93 2.55
N LYS A 48 6.32 7.70 1.23
CA LYS A 48 6.09 8.73 0.22
C LYS A 48 4.62 9.12 0.14
N HIS A 49 3.70 8.15 0.22
CA HIS A 49 2.26 8.41 0.28
C HIS A 49 1.90 9.25 1.51
N ALA A 50 2.41 8.88 2.69
CA ALA A 50 2.21 9.63 3.93
C ALA A 50 2.74 11.08 3.82
N GLU A 51 3.94 11.28 3.29
CA GLU A 51 4.52 12.61 3.06
C GLU A 51 3.68 13.45 2.11
N TYR A 52 3.17 12.82 1.06
CA TYR A 52 2.29 13.47 0.10
C TYR A 52 0.96 13.90 0.76
N LEU A 53 0.30 13.00 1.50
CA LEU A 53 -0.94 13.31 2.20
C LEU A 53 -0.75 14.42 3.24
N LYS A 54 0.41 14.45 3.93
CA LYS A 54 0.78 15.56 4.83
C LYS A 54 0.89 16.90 4.11
N LYS A 55 1.47 16.92 2.90
CA LYS A 55 1.54 18.14 2.07
C LYS A 55 0.15 18.59 1.63
N LEU A 56 -0.70 17.66 1.19
CA LEU A 56 -2.09 17.93 0.82
C LEU A 56 -2.87 18.52 2.01
N TRP A 57 -2.77 17.90 3.18
CA TRP A 57 -3.39 18.38 4.41
C TRP A 57 -2.94 19.82 4.75
N THR A 58 -1.63 20.09 4.65
CA THR A 58 -1.06 21.42 4.93
C THR A 58 -1.58 22.47 3.95
N SER A 59 -1.70 22.13 2.66
CA SER A 59 -2.26 23.04 1.66
C SER A 59 -3.72 23.39 1.97
N LEU A 60 -4.56 22.37 2.21
CA LEU A 60 -6.00 22.54 2.46
C LEU A 60 -6.28 23.27 3.78
N SER A 61 -5.49 23.01 4.83
CA SER A 61 -5.64 23.66 6.14
C SER A 61 -5.28 25.16 6.10
N ASN A 62 -4.39 25.55 5.18
CA ASN A 62 -4.04 26.96 4.94
C ASN A 62 -5.00 27.68 3.98
N GLY A 63 -6.12 27.05 3.61
CA GLY A 63 -7.10 27.61 2.68
C GLY A 63 -6.73 27.45 1.19
N GLY A 64 -5.73 26.61 0.89
CA GLY A 64 -5.45 26.20 -0.47
C GLY A 64 -6.57 25.35 -1.07
N GLU A 65 -6.60 25.28 -2.40
CA GLU A 65 -7.56 24.47 -3.14
C GLU A 65 -7.03 23.04 -3.37
N LEU A 66 -7.95 22.09 -3.47
CA LEU A 66 -7.62 20.71 -3.81
C LEU A 66 -7.37 20.61 -5.31
N LYS A 67 -6.10 20.41 -5.70
CA LYS A 67 -5.67 20.32 -7.10
C LYS A 67 -5.14 18.92 -7.43
N ILE A 68 -6.02 18.03 -7.87
CA ILE A 68 -5.68 16.64 -8.25
C ILE A 68 -4.69 16.58 -9.40
N GLU A 69 -4.70 17.58 -10.27
CA GLU A 69 -3.83 17.63 -11.43
C GLU A 69 -2.37 17.83 -11.00
N GLU A 70 -2.12 18.60 -9.93
CA GLU A 70 -0.78 18.72 -9.33
C GLU A 70 -0.31 17.40 -8.72
N ILE A 71 -1.26 16.56 -8.27
CA ILE A 71 -1.01 15.26 -7.67
C ILE A 71 -0.59 14.26 -8.74
N LEU A 72 -1.36 14.15 -9.83
CA LEU A 72 -1.07 13.27 -10.97
C LEU A 72 0.21 13.69 -11.72
N SER A 73 0.54 14.98 -11.72
CA SER A 73 1.74 15.52 -12.38
C SER A 73 3.00 15.53 -11.48
N SER A 74 2.87 15.31 -10.17
CA SER A 74 4.00 15.27 -9.23
C SER A 74 4.91 14.04 -9.38
N GLY A 75 4.59 13.12 -10.29
CA GLY A 75 5.41 11.94 -10.55
C GLY A 75 5.34 10.92 -9.42
N ILE A 76 4.20 10.81 -8.73
CA ILE A 76 3.89 9.64 -7.91
C ILE A 76 3.77 8.47 -8.88
N ASP A 77 4.89 7.79 -9.06
CA ASP A 77 5.01 6.62 -9.90
C ASP A 77 4.22 5.51 -9.25
N ILE A 78 3.13 5.09 -9.89
CA ILE A 78 2.47 3.85 -9.55
C ILE A 78 3.51 2.75 -9.77
N PRO A 79 3.88 1.95 -8.76
CA PRO A 79 4.99 1.02 -8.91
C PRO A 79 4.69 0.00 -10.00
N SER A 80 5.69 -0.25 -10.83
CA SER A 80 5.66 -1.29 -11.84
C SER A 80 5.51 -2.69 -11.19
N PRO A 81 4.70 -3.60 -11.76
CA PRO A 81 4.48 -4.96 -11.24
C PRO A 81 5.73 -5.81 -11.01
N GLU A 82 6.88 -5.43 -11.57
CA GLU A 82 8.12 -6.22 -11.54
C GLU A 82 8.98 -6.03 -10.28
N ILE A 83 8.66 -5.10 -9.39
CA ILE A 83 9.53 -4.74 -8.25
C ILE A 83 9.62 -5.84 -7.18
N TYR A 84 8.65 -6.75 -7.17
CA TYR A 84 8.44 -7.71 -6.09
C TYR A 84 8.89 -9.13 -6.41
N ARG A 85 9.83 -9.36 -7.33
CA ARG A 85 10.34 -10.71 -7.54
C ARG A 85 11.29 -11.09 -6.39
N TRP A 86 10.82 -11.98 -5.52
CA TRP A 86 11.66 -12.60 -4.49
C TRP A 86 12.40 -13.74 -5.17
N ASP A 87 13.72 -13.67 -5.23
CA ASP A 87 14.57 -14.81 -5.54
C ASP A 87 14.38 -15.93 -4.49
N LYS A 88 14.77 -17.16 -4.85
CA LYS A 88 14.44 -18.42 -4.13
C LYS A 88 14.36 -18.25 -2.61
N VAL A 89 13.13 -18.21 -2.11
CA VAL A 89 12.85 -18.10 -0.68
C VAL A 89 13.02 -19.50 -0.06
N ASP A 90 13.96 -19.64 0.88
CA ASP A 90 14.14 -20.89 1.63
C ASP A 90 12.84 -21.25 2.39
N LYS A 91 12.52 -22.55 2.54
CA LYS A 91 11.22 -23.07 3.03
C LYS A 91 10.79 -22.46 4.35
N ALA A 92 11.75 -22.22 5.26
CA ALA A 92 11.48 -21.59 6.55
C ALA A 92 10.96 -20.15 6.42
N TYR A 93 11.25 -19.49 5.29
CA TYR A 93 10.89 -18.11 4.99
C TYR A 93 9.69 -17.99 4.08
N ALA A 94 9.33 -19.02 3.31
CA ALA A 94 8.15 -19.02 2.45
C ALA A 94 6.87 -18.79 3.28
N THR A 95 6.72 -19.47 4.43
CA THR A 95 5.58 -19.29 5.33
C THR A 95 5.53 -17.90 5.98
N LEU A 96 6.69 -17.35 6.35
CA LEU A 96 6.78 -15.99 6.89
C LEU A 96 6.43 -14.94 5.83
N ALA A 97 7.00 -15.07 4.63
CA ALA A 97 6.71 -14.18 3.51
C ALA A 97 5.23 -14.25 3.11
N MET A 98 4.64 -15.44 3.00
CA MET A 98 3.20 -15.61 2.77
C MET A 98 2.35 -14.96 3.86
N SER A 99 2.76 -15.04 5.12
CA SER A 99 2.05 -14.38 6.24
C SER A 99 2.13 -12.86 6.13
N ILE A 100 3.29 -12.32 5.78
CA ILE A 100 3.48 -10.87 5.60
C ILE A 100 2.64 -10.35 4.43
N TYR A 101 2.65 -11.04 3.29
CA TYR A 101 1.77 -10.70 2.16
C TYR A 101 0.29 -10.83 2.51
N GLY A 102 -0.09 -11.86 3.26
CA GLY A 102 -1.47 -12.03 3.72
C GLY A 102 -1.93 -10.87 4.63
N ILE A 103 -1.05 -10.39 5.51
CA ILE A 103 -1.31 -9.22 6.36
C ILE A 103 -1.39 -7.95 5.50
N GLY A 104 -0.43 -7.73 4.59
CA GLY A 104 -0.45 -6.60 3.65
C GLY A 104 -1.75 -6.55 2.86
N MET A 105 -2.16 -7.67 2.23
CA MET A 105 -3.45 -7.78 1.55
C MET A 105 -4.66 -7.42 2.43
N GLN A 106 -4.62 -7.73 3.72
CA GLN A 106 -5.70 -7.36 4.65
C GLN A 106 -5.68 -5.86 4.97
N MET A 107 -4.48 -5.26 5.12
CA MET A 107 -4.31 -3.83 5.30
C MET A 107 -4.85 -3.06 4.10
N GLU A 108 -4.47 -3.45 2.87
CA GLU A 108 -4.95 -2.81 1.64
C GLU A 108 -6.47 -2.88 1.51
N LYS A 109 -7.07 -4.05 1.81
CA LYS A 109 -8.54 -4.20 1.79
C LYS A 109 -9.22 -3.28 2.80
N ASN A 110 -8.69 -3.18 4.01
CA ASN A 110 -9.23 -2.30 5.03
C ASN A 110 -9.13 -0.82 4.61
N SER A 111 -8.01 -0.42 3.98
CA SER A 111 -7.84 0.92 3.43
C SER A 111 -8.83 1.20 2.30
N ILE A 112 -9.02 0.27 1.36
CA ILE A 112 -10.03 0.36 0.30
C ILE A 112 -11.42 0.58 0.89
N ASP A 113 -11.83 -0.26 1.84
CA ASP A 113 -13.15 -0.17 2.47
C ASP A 113 -13.32 1.20 3.18
N PHE A 114 -12.29 1.64 3.90
CA PHE A 114 -12.27 2.95 4.56
C PHE A 114 -12.45 4.11 3.57
N TYR A 115 -11.71 4.09 2.45
CA TYR A 115 -11.80 5.16 1.45
C TYR A 115 -13.10 5.10 0.65
N GLU A 116 -13.65 3.91 0.36
CA GLU A 116 -14.97 3.80 -0.26
C GLU A 116 -16.08 4.34 0.66
N ASP A 117 -15.99 4.10 1.97
CA ASP A 117 -16.92 4.67 2.94
C ASP A 117 -16.74 6.18 3.15
N ALA A 118 -15.50 6.68 3.08
CA ALA A 118 -15.21 8.10 3.11
C ALA A 118 -15.77 8.81 1.86
N LYS A 119 -15.62 8.20 0.68
CA LYS A 119 -16.14 8.71 -0.60
C LYS A 119 -17.66 8.93 -0.57
N LYS A 120 -18.40 8.05 0.10
CA LYS A 120 -19.88 8.16 0.26
C LYS A 120 -20.31 9.37 1.10
N LYS A 121 -19.42 9.94 1.89
CA LYS A 121 -19.71 11.04 2.83
C LYS A 121 -19.41 12.42 2.24
N VAL A 122 -18.70 12.49 1.11
CA VAL A 122 -18.35 13.74 0.44
C VAL A 122 -19.16 13.93 -0.84
N SER A 123 -19.36 15.19 -1.25
CA SER A 123 -20.12 15.55 -2.45
C SER A 123 -19.37 16.45 -3.42
N SER A 124 -18.24 17.03 -3.03
CA SER A 124 -17.44 17.86 -3.92
C SER A 124 -16.66 16.99 -4.91
N GLU A 125 -16.64 17.38 -6.19
CA GLU A 125 -15.93 16.65 -7.24
C GLU A 125 -14.45 16.46 -6.91
N SER A 126 -13.80 17.49 -6.34
CA SER A 126 -12.41 17.41 -5.90
C SER A 126 -12.18 16.38 -4.80
N SER A 127 -13.12 16.20 -3.86
CA SER A 127 -12.97 15.19 -2.81
C SER A 127 -13.26 13.79 -3.33
N LEU A 128 -14.24 13.66 -4.23
CA LEU A 128 -14.52 12.39 -4.90
C LEU A 128 -13.29 11.91 -5.69
N GLY A 129 -12.64 12.82 -6.43
CA GLY A 129 -11.42 12.50 -7.17
C GLY A 129 -10.24 12.13 -6.27
N LEU A 130 -10.10 12.77 -5.10
CA LEU A 130 -9.09 12.38 -4.11
C LEU A 130 -9.30 10.93 -3.65
N PHE A 131 -10.54 10.56 -3.29
CA PHE A 131 -10.82 9.19 -2.85
C PHE A 131 -10.65 8.17 -3.97
N ASP A 132 -11.02 8.52 -5.21
CA ASP A 132 -10.78 7.65 -6.35
C ASP A 132 -9.28 7.39 -6.57
N LEU A 133 -8.44 8.39 -6.35
CA LEU A 133 -6.99 8.23 -6.42
C LEU A 133 -6.46 7.31 -5.33
N LEU A 134 -6.87 7.53 -4.07
CA LEU A 134 -6.42 6.71 -2.94
C LEU A 134 -6.88 5.26 -3.08
N ILE A 135 -8.16 5.02 -3.38
CA ILE A 135 -8.69 3.67 -3.65
C ILE A 135 -7.90 2.98 -4.78
N LYS A 136 -7.49 3.73 -5.80
CA LYS A 136 -6.70 3.19 -6.91
C LYS A 136 -5.31 2.73 -6.43
N TRP A 137 -4.63 3.49 -5.57
CA TRP A 137 -3.32 3.10 -5.02
C TRP A 137 -3.41 1.79 -4.26
N GLU A 138 -4.32 1.69 -3.29
CA GLU A 138 -4.50 0.46 -2.49
C GLU A 138 -4.88 -0.75 -3.35
N LYS A 139 -5.68 -0.55 -4.42
CA LYS A 139 -6.04 -1.63 -5.36
C LYS A 139 -4.83 -2.18 -6.11
N ILE A 140 -3.89 -1.30 -6.47
CA ILE A 140 -2.64 -1.70 -7.13
C ILE A 140 -1.77 -2.48 -6.14
N HIS A 141 -1.63 -2.01 -4.90
CA HIS A 141 -0.91 -2.74 -3.85
C HIS A 141 -1.52 -4.11 -3.59
N LEU A 142 -2.85 -4.17 -3.45
CA LEU A 142 -3.56 -5.42 -3.22
C LEU A 142 -3.31 -6.44 -4.35
N GLU A 143 -3.33 -5.99 -5.61
CA GLU A 143 -3.00 -6.83 -6.76
C GLU A 143 -1.55 -7.34 -6.69
N GLN A 144 -0.61 -6.45 -6.39
CA GLN A 144 0.81 -6.78 -6.27
C GLN A 144 1.05 -7.83 -5.18
N PHE A 145 0.49 -7.63 -3.98
CA PHE A 145 0.60 -8.60 -2.89
C PHE A 145 -0.09 -9.92 -3.18
N THR A 146 -1.26 -9.87 -3.83
CA THR A 146 -1.98 -11.08 -4.24
C THR A 146 -1.13 -11.91 -5.20
N ASN A 147 -0.49 -11.28 -6.19
CA ASN A 147 0.36 -11.96 -7.16
C ASN A 147 1.57 -12.62 -6.48
N GLN A 148 2.25 -11.90 -5.57
CA GLN A 148 3.38 -12.48 -4.83
C GLN A 148 2.97 -13.61 -3.89
N TYR A 149 1.83 -13.46 -3.23
CA TYR A 149 1.28 -14.52 -2.40
C TYR A 149 1.00 -15.79 -3.21
N GLN A 150 0.41 -15.67 -4.40
CA GLN A 150 0.14 -16.85 -5.25
C GLN A 150 1.43 -17.50 -5.75
N LEU A 151 2.42 -16.71 -6.19
CA LEU A 151 3.73 -17.25 -6.62
C LEU A 151 4.39 -18.06 -5.50
N LEU A 152 4.48 -17.50 -4.29
CA LEU A 152 5.04 -18.20 -3.13
C LEU A 152 4.23 -19.44 -2.74
N LYS A 153 2.91 -19.38 -2.86
CA LYS A 153 2.02 -20.52 -2.58
C LYS A 153 2.25 -21.66 -3.57
N GLU A 154 2.40 -21.34 -4.86
CA GLU A 154 2.68 -22.31 -5.92
C GLU A 154 4.06 -22.95 -5.76
N GLU A 155 5.09 -22.14 -5.48
CA GLU A 155 6.44 -22.64 -5.17
C GLU A 155 6.42 -23.57 -3.95
N TRP A 156 5.75 -23.16 -2.87
CA TRP A 156 5.62 -23.96 -1.66
C TRP A 156 4.88 -25.29 -1.93
N TRP A 157 3.80 -25.28 -2.70
CA TRP A 157 3.09 -26.52 -3.08
C TRP A 157 3.94 -27.45 -3.95
N ALA A 158 4.65 -26.91 -4.94
CA ALA A 158 5.54 -27.68 -5.81
C ALA A 158 6.65 -28.38 -5.01
N GLU A 159 7.22 -27.70 -4.02
CA GLU A 159 8.30 -28.24 -3.17
C GLU A 159 7.83 -29.25 -2.12
N GLN A 160 6.53 -29.34 -1.83
CA GLN A 160 5.94 -30.30 -0.89
C GLN A 160 5.39 -31.56 -1.59
N GLN A 161 5.52 -31.68 -2.92
CA GLN A 161 4.88 -32.72 -3.74
C GLN A 161 3.35 -32.81 -3.61
N PHE A 162 2.70 -31.75 -3.14
CA PHE A 162 1.24 -31.63 -3.10
C PHE A 162 0.78 -30.70 -4.23
N ALA A 163 0.83 -31.18 -5.47
CA ALA A 163 0.10 -30.56 -6.57
C ALA A 163 -1.29 -31.20 -6.66
N PRO A 164 -2.40 -30.47 -6.39
CA PRO A 164 -3.71 -30.95 -6.76
C PRO A 164 -3.77 -30.95 -8.29
N PHE A 165 -3.82 -32.15 -8.87
CA PHE A 165 -4.08 -32.38 -10.30
C PHE A 165 -5.50 -31.95 -10.68
#